data_AF-A0A7W5NS40-F1
#
_entry.id   AF-A0A7W5NS40-F1
#
_cell.length_a   1.000
_cell.length_b   1.000
_cell.length_c   1.000
_cell.angle_alpha   90.00
_cell.angle_beta   90.00
_cell.angle_gamma   90.00
#
_symmetry.space_group_name_H-M   'P 1'
#
loop_
_entity.id
_entity.type
_entity.pdbx_description
1 polymer ?
#
loop_
_entity_poly.entity_id
_entity_poly.type
_entity_poly.pdbx_seq_one_letter_code
_entity_poly.pdbx_strand_id
1 'polypeptide(L)'
;MRDATMSGDCRGWPVDLSNIAERTVINIEAELDFWEQIISANGFPGLEQSFHQLRPTLKFSCDAYLAWKGEALVELESVLKCSYDRQIDPRKRLDWLYAERVVKVIWFRLGISDVV
;
A
#
# COMPACT_ATOMS: atom_id res chain seq x y z
N MET A 1 16.76 -22.64 29.16
CA MET A 1 17.15 -22.88 27.74
C MET A 1 16.04 -23.67 27.08
N ARG A 2 15.21 -23.00 26.28
CA ARG A 2 14.34 -23.57 25.24
C ARG A 2 13.82 -22.41 24.41
N ASP A 3 14.39 -22.30 23.22
CA ASP A 3 13.91 -21.54 22.08
C ASP A 3 12.40 -21.64 21.90
N ALA A 4 11.76 -20.49 21.66
CA ALA A 4 10.49 -20.42 20.98
C ALA A 4 10.66 -19.40 19.84
N THR A 5 10.94 -19.95 18.67
CA THR A 5 10.95 -19.31 17.36
C THR A 5 9.71 -18.41 17.22
N MET A 6 9.92 -17.09 17.13
CA MET A 6 8.92 -16.16 16.59
C MET A 6 8.76 -16.47 15.10
N SER A 7 7.97 -17.50 14.83
CA SER A 7 7.47 -17.83 13.51
C SER A 7 6.58 -16.68 13.06
N GLY A 8 6.87 -16.11 11.89
CA GLY A 8 6.07 -15.11 11.21
C GLY A 8 4.73 -15.69 10.76
N ASP A 9 3.86 -15.99 11.72
CA ASP A 9 2.52 -16.47 11.48
C ASP A 9 1.63 -15.28 11.09
N CYS A 10 1.44 -15.06 9.78
CA CYS A 10 0.42 -14.16 9.26
C CYS A 10 -1.03 -14.66 9.60
N ARG A 11 -1.29 -15.51 10.61
CA ARG A 11 -2.62 -16.12 10.83
C ARG A 11 -3.57 -15.18 11.57
N GLY A 12 -4.54 -14.67 10.82
CA GLY A 12 -5.85 -14.26 11.32
C GLY A 12 -5.96 -12.78 11.67
N TRP A 13 -6.52 -11.99 10.75
CA TRP A 13 -7.22 -10.77 11.16
C TRP A 13 -8.51 -10.64 10.34
N PRO A 14 -9.69 -10.57 10.98
CA PRO A 14 -10.92 -10.17 10.31
C PRO A 14 -10.98 -8.64 10.40
N VAL A 15 -10.46 -7.92 9.40
CA VAL A 15 -10.72 -6.47 9.34
C VAL A 15 -12.10 -6.31 8.69
N ASP A 16 -13.13 -6.16 9.51
CA ASP A 16 -14.42 -5.67 9.03
C ASP A 16 -14.29 -4.19 8.69
N LEU A 17 -14.08 -3.90 7.40
CA LEU A 17 -13.86 -2.56 6.85
C LEU A 17 -15.13 -1.69 6.80
N SER A 18 -16.26 -2.19 7.33
CA SER A 18 -17.56 -1.53 7.28
C SER A 18 -17.69 -0.34 8.25
N ASN A 19 -16.78 -0.18 9.21
CA ASN A 19 -16.99 0.74 10.35
C ASN A 19 -15.82 1.69 10.67
N ILE A 20 -14.99 2.05 9.68
CA ILE A 20 -14.00 3.12 9.86
C ILE A 20 -14.73 4.45 9.69
N ALA A 21 -15.19 4.99 10.81
CA ALA A 21 -15.80 6.31 10.97
C ALA A 21 -14.80 7.44 10.62
N GLU A 22 -15.35 8.56 10.13
CA GLU A 22 -14.67 9.83 9.85
C GLU A 22 -13.46 9.73 8.90
N ARG A 23 -13.69 9.10 7.75
CA ARG A 23 -12.72 8.99 6.66
C ARG A 23 -12.54 10.35 5.97
N THR A 24 -11.32 10.90 6.01
CA THR A 24 -10.84 11.72 4.90
C THR A 24 -11.05 10.89 3.63
N VAL A 25 -12.05 11.25 2.82
CA VAL A 25 -12.39 10.49 1.62
C VAL A 25 -11.33 10.81 0.57
N ILE A 26 -10.27 10.01 0.55
CA ILE A 26 -9.35 10.01 -0.59
C ILE A 26 -10.12 9.39 -1.75
N ASN A 27 -10.36 10.17 -2.79
CA ASN A 27 -10.90 9.64 -4.03
C ASN A 27 -9.80 8.81 -4.70
N ILE A 28 -9.83 7.50 -4.48
CA ILE A 28 -8.84 6.56 -5.01
C ILE A 28 -8.75 6.66 -6.53
N GLU A 29 -9.87 6.84 -7.23
CA GLU A 29 -9.83 6.97 -8.70
C GLU A 29 -9.17 8.29 -9.13
N ALA A 30 -9.40 9.40 -8.43
CA ALA A 30 -8.70 10.65 -8.72
C ALA A 30 -7.19 10.57 -8.43
N GLU A 31 -6.79 9.83 -7.40
CA GLU A 31 -5.37 9.57 -7.10
C GLU A 31 -4.76 8.66 -8.16
N LEU A 32 -5.47 7.63 -8.62
CA LEU A 32 -5.05 6.77 -9.72
C LEU A 32 -4.91 7.54 -11.03
N ASP A 33 -5.84 8.44 -11.35
CA ASP A 33 -5.77 9.31 -12.55
C ASP A 33 -4.56 10.26 -12.47
N PHE A 34 -4.27 10.80 -11.28
CA PHE A 34 -3.06 11.58 -11.06
C PHE A 34 -1.80 10.74 -11.33
N TRP A 35 -1.74 9.53 -10.78
CA TRP A 35 -0.59 8.64 -10.99
C TRP A 35 -0.46 8.18 -12.44
N GLU A 36 -1.57 7.94 -13.13
CA GLU A 36 -1.57 7.62 -14.56
C GLU A 36 -0.92 8.74 -15.37
N GLN A 37 -1.29 10.00 -15.11
CA GLN A 37 -0.69 11.15 -15.78
C GLN A 37 0.80 11.30 -15.49
N ILE A 38 1.21 11.15 -14.21
CA ILE A 38 2.61 11.26 -13.82
C ILE A 38 3.47 10.13 -14.41
N ILE A 39 3.00 8.88 -14.30
CA ILE A 39 3.73 7.70 -14.77
C ILE A 39 3.80 7.68 -16.30
N SER A 40 2.74 8.10 -16.98
CA SER A 40 2.75 8.19 -18.45
C SER A 40 3.68 9.29 -18.96
N ALA A 41 3.81 10.40 -18.23
CA ALA A 41 4.67 11.52 -18.63
C ALA A 41 6.15 11.30 -18.26
N ASN A 42 6.44 10.75 -17.09
CA ASN A 42 7.78 10.74 -16.50
C ASN A 42 8.30 9.34 -16.13
N GLY A 43 7.47 8.31 -16.23
CA GLY A 43 7.73 7.01 -15.60
C GLY A 43 7.58 7.08 -14.08
N PHE A 44 7.67 5.92 -13.42
CA PHE A 44 7.72 5.88 -11.97
C PHE A 44 9.19 5.87 -11.52
N PRO A 45 9.60 6.69 -10.52
CA PRO A 45 10.99 6.74 -10.09
C PRO A 45 11.55 5.36 -9.69
N GLY A 46 12.55 4.90 -10.44
CA GLY A 46 13.23 3.63 -10.17
C GLY A 46 12.42 2.37 -10.48
N LEU A 47 11.36 2.48 -11.29
CA LEU A 47 10.55 1.39 -11.82
C LEU A 47 10.30 1.58 -13.32
N GLU A 48 10.53 0.54 -14.11
CA GLU A 48 10.27 0.56 -15.56
C GLU A 48 8.84 0.08 -15.91
N GLN A 49 8.08 -0.34 -14.90
CA GLN A 49 6.73 -0.86 -15.08
C GLN A 49 5.75 0.24 -15.51
N SER A 50 4.86 -0.13 -16.43
CA SER A 50 3.78 0.75 -16.89
C SER A 50 2.72 0.97 -15.80
N PHE A 51 1.93 2.04 -15.92
CA PHE A 51 0.82 2.32 -15.00
C PHE A 51 -0.10 1.10 -14.81
N HIS A 52 -0.43 0.36 -15.87
CA HIS A 52 -1.26 -0.85 -15.77
C HIS A 52 -0.71 -1.92 -14.83
N GLN A 53 0.62 -2.05 -14.76
CA GLN A 53 1.30 -2.99 -13.88
C GLN A 53 1.42 -2.44 -12.45
N LEU A 54 1.53 -1.13 -12.29
CA LEU A 54 1.62 -0.45 -10.99
C LEU A 54 0.24 -0.25 -10.34
N ARG A 55 -0.84 -0.19 -11.13
CA ARG A 55 -2.20 0.13 -10.68
C ARG A 55 -2.69 -0.74 -9.51
N PRO A 56 -2.51 -2.08 -9.48
CA PRO A 56 -2.91 -2.89 -8.33
C PRO A 56 -2.18 -2.49 -7.04
N THR A 57 -0.89 -2.18 -7.15
CA THR A 57 -0.05 -1.76 -6.03
C THR A 57 -0.38 -0.36 -5.56
N LEU A 58 -0.64 0.58 -6.47
CA LEU A 58 -1.07 1.95 -6.15
C LEU A 58 -2.40 1.94 -5.41
N LYS A 59 -3.37 1.18 -5.92
CA LYS A 59 -4.67 1.00 -5.27
C LYS A 59 -4.52 0.39 -3.88
N PHE A 60 -3.77 -0.70 -3.76
CA PHE A 60 -3.47 -1.31 -2.46
C PHE A 60 -2.83 -0.32 -1.48
N SER A 61 -1.89 0.51 -1.95
CA SER A 61 -1.23 1.50 -1.10
C SER A 61 -2.21 2.54 -0.58
N CYS A 62 -3.14 3.01 -1.41
CA CYS A 62 -4.18 3.95 -1.01
C CYS A 62 -5.16 3.31 -0.01
N ASP A 63 -5.64 2.09 -0.31
CA ASP A 63 -6.53 1.33 0.57
C ASP A 63 -5.87 1.06 1.93
N ALA A 64 -4.58 0.68 1.92
CA ALA A 64 -3.79 0.45 3.12
C ALA A 64 -3.58 1.71 3.94
N TYR A 65 -3.29 2.85 3.29
CA TYR A 65 -3.16 4.14 3.98
C TYR A 65 -4.47 4.53 4.68
N LEU A 66 -5.61 4.37 4.01
CA LEU A 66 -6.93 4.64 4.61
C LEU A 66 -7.25 3.70 5.77
N ALA A 67 -6.80 2.44 5.71
CA ALA A 67 -7.02 1.45 6.76
C ALA A 67 -6.14 1.70 8.01
N TRP A 68 -4.94 2.24 7.83
CA TRP A 68 -3.95 2.43 8.90
C TRP A 68 -3.53 3.90 9.06
N LYS A 69 -4.50 4.81 8.86
CA LYS A 69 -4.27 6.24 8.93
C LYS A 69 -3.74 6.62 10.32
N GLY A 70 -2.61 7.34 10.36
CA GLY A 70 -1.97 7.80 11.60
C GLY A 70 -0.89 6.88 12.16
N GLU A 71 -0.77 5.66 11.63
CA GLU A 71 0.27 4.71 12.02
C GLU A 71 1.57 4.92 11.21
N ALA A 72 2.71 4.67 11.86
CA ALA A 72 4.02 4.82 11.23
C ALA A 72 4.27 3.65 10.27
N LEU A 73 4.63 3.96 9.01
CA LEU A 73 4.86 2.94 7.98
C LEU A 73 5.88 1.87 8.39
N VAL A 74 6.89 2.23 9.19
CA VAL A 74 7.91 1.30 9.70
C VAL A 74 7.33 0.18 10.56
N GLU A 75 6.27 0.46 11.30
CA GLU A 75 5.60 -0.54 12.16
C GLU A 75 4.68 -1.46 11.34
N LEU A 76 4.27 -0.99 10.16
CA LEU A 76 3.33 -1.69 9.29
C LEU A 76 4.01 -2.49 8.17
N GLU A 77 5.32 -2.32 7.90
CA GLU A 77 5.99 -2.96 6.75
C GLU A 77 5.73 -4.48 6.68
N SER A 78 5.83 -5.19 7.81
CA SER A 78 5.57 -6.65 7.86
C SER A 78 4.11 -7.01 7.62
N VAL A 79 3.19 -6.20 8.16
CA VAL A 79 1.73 -6.39 8.02
C VAL A 79 1.28 -6.11 6.59
N LEU A 80 1.81 -5.03 5.99
CA LEU A 80 1.55 -4.65 4.62
C LEU A 80 2.10 -5.69 3.66
N LYS A 81 3.29 -6.25 3.93
CA LYS A 81 3.84 -7.34 3.14
C LYS A 81 2.95 -8.58 3.14
N CYS A 82 2.57 -9.09 4.33
CA CYS A 82 1.65 -10.23 4.45
C CYS A 82 0.31 -9.93 3.73
N SER A 83 -0.21 -8.71 3.86
CA SER A 83 -1.48 -8.30 3.27
C SER A 83 -1.41 -8.20 1.74
N TYR A 84 -0.35 -7.60 1.22
CA TYR A 84 -0.08 -7.47 -0.20
C TYR A 84 0.09 -8.83 -0.86
N ASP A 85 0.80 -9.75 -0.20
CA ASP A 85 0.99 -11.11 -0.69
C ASP A 85 -0.33 -11.89 -0.83
N ARG A 86 -1.33 -11.57 0.00
CA ARG A 86 -2.63 -12.24 0.03
C ARG A 86 -3.68 -11.60 -0.87
N GLN A 87 -3.67 -10.27 -0.96
CA GLN A 87 -4.73 -9.51 -1.63
C GLN A 87 -4.47 -9.33 -3.13
N ILE A 88 -3.22 -9.35 -3.56
CA ILE A 88 -2.86 -9.13 -4.97
C ILE A 88 -2.61 -10.45 -5.68
N ASP A 89 -3.25 -10.62 -6.84
CA ASP A 89 -3.03 -11.78 -7.73
C ASP A 89 -1.53 -11.93 -8.04
N PRO A 90 -0.91 -13.09 -7.76
CA PRO A 90 0.52 -13.31 -8.00
C PRO A 90 1.00 -12.99 -9.41
N ARG A 91 0.13 -13.07 -10.43
CA ARG A 91 0.46 -12.74 -11.83
C ARG A 91 0.52 -11.25 -12.11
N LYS A 92 -0.11 -10.44 -11.25
CA LYS A 92 -0.17 -8.98 -11.34
C LYS A 92 0.63 -8.28 -10.23
N ARG A 93 1.17 -9.06 -9.31
CA ARG A 93 1.88 -8.61 -8.12
C ARG A 93 3.33 -8.27 -8.47
N LEU A 94 3.75 -7.06 -8.15
CA LEU A 94 5.17 -6.70 -8.15
C LEU A 94 5.91 -7.39 -7.00
N ASP A 95 7.21 -7.64 -7.15
CA ASP A 95 8.02 -8.04 -5.99
C ASP A 95 7.90 -7.02 -4.86
N TRP A 96 7.91 -7.51 -3.62
CA TRP A 96 7.71 -6.67 -2.45
C TRP A 96 8.69 -5.49 -2.40
N LEU A 97 9.95 -5.68 -2.82
CA LEU A 97 10.95 -4.61 -2.87
C LEU A 97 10.50 -3.42 -3.74
N TYR A 98 9.78 -3.69 -4.82
CA TYR A 98 9.22 -2.66 -5.70
C TYR A 98 7.89 -2.13 -5.16
N ALA A 99 7.05 -3.01 -4.64
CA ALA A 99 5.78 -2.63 -4.03
C ALA A 99 5.96 -1.68 -2.85
N GLU A 100 6.94 -1.94 -1.98
CA GLU A 100 7.28 -1.13 -0.83
C GLU A 100 7.68 0.30 -1.23
N ARG A 101 8.38 0.48 -2.36
CA ARG A 101 8.70 1.81 -2.89
C ARG A 101 7.43 2.58 -3.27
N VAL A 102 6.49 1.91 -3.93
CA VAL A 102 5.19 2.50 -4.30
C VAL A 102 4.42 2.89 -3.04
N VAL A 103 4.35 1.99 -2.06
CA VAL A 103 3.70 2.24 -0.75
C VAL A 103 4.32 3.45 -0.06
N LYS A 104 5.65 3.54 0.02
CA LYS A 104 6.38 4.65 0.64
C LYS A 104 6.07 5.99 -0.02
N VAL A 105 6.04 6.04 -1.35
CA VAL A 105 5.72 7.25 -2.11
C VAL A 105 4.28 7.71 -1.85
N ILE A 106 3.33 6.78 -1.83
CA ILE A 106 1.91 7.06 -1.53
C ILE A 106 1.76 7.54 -0.09
N TRP A 107 2.37 6.86 0.89
CA TRP A 107 2.32 7.24 2.30
C TRP A 107 2.87 8.65 2.54
N PHE A 108 3.98 8.99 1.87
CA PHE A 108 4.57 10.33 1.98
C PHE A 108 3.65 11.41 1.39
N ARG A 109 3.09 11.16 0.20
CA ARG A 109 2.19 12.11 -0.49
C ARG A 109 0.89 12.33 0.28
N LEU A 110 0.25 11.25 0.72
CA LEU A 110 -1.00 11.31 1.46
C LEU A 110 -0.77 11.83 2.88
N GLY A 111 0.34 11.46 3.52
CA GLY A 111 0.75 12.00 4.82
C GLY A 111 0.99 13.51 4.81
N ILE A 112 1.55 14.07 3.73
CA ILE A 112 1.63 15.53 3.55
C ILE A 112 0.24 16.15 3.36
N SER A 113 -0.65 15.46 2.65
CA SER A 113 -2.00 15.96 2.35
C SER A 113 -2.93 15.94 3.56
N ASP A 114 -2.60 15.18 4.60
CA ASP A 114 -3.38 15.12 5.85
C ASP A 114 -3.04 16.25 6.84
N VAL A 115 -1.94 16.99 6.61
CA VAL A 115 -1.50 18.13 7.43
C VAL A 115 -2.04 19.45 6.84
N VAL A 116 -3.37 19.56 6.70
CA VAL A 116 -4.05 20.80 6.32
C VAL A 116 -5.20 21.09 7.28
#